data_AF-A0A938TLN7-F1
#
_entry.id   AF-A0A938TLN7-F1
#
_cell.length_a   1.000
_cell.length_b   1.000
_cell.length_c   1.000
_cell.angle_alpha   90.00
_cell.angle_beta   90.00
_cell.angle_gamma   90.00
#
_symmetry.space_group_name_H-M   'P 1'
#
loop_
_entity.id
_entity.type
_entity.pdbx_description
1 polymer ?
#
loop_
_entity_poly.entity_id
_entity_poly.type
_entity_poly.pdbx_seq_one_letter_code
_entity_poly.pdbx_strand_id
1 'polypeptide(L)'
;MKKITTIYALLLMLISFAVLADPHLDEAITHTKAAVEHGKAGHASVLVEHTVPALEHAMAAVIIAKGLTLSHINNAITDLEQAKKHGKEGDAHVGVATTYAETALEHLEAAAKK
;
A
#
# COMPACT_ATOMS: atom_id res chain seq x y z
N MET A 1 24.89 28.90 39.31
CA MET A 1 24.75 28.52 37.88
C MET A 1 24.72 26.99 37.79
N LYS A 2 23.58 26.34 37.47
CA LYS A 2 23.43 24.89 37.15
C LYS A 2 21.97 24.36 37.12
N LYS A 3 20.94 25.17 37.38
CA LYS A 3 19.53 24.70 37.46
C LYS A 3 18.69 24.86 36.18
N ILE A 4 19.27 25.40 35.10
CA ILE A 4 18.55 25.70 33.85
C ILE A 4 18.71 24.59 32.80
N THR A 5 19.71 23.72 32.98
CA THR A 5 20.05 22.67 32.01
C THR A 5 19.05 21.50 32.01
N THR A 6 18.31 21.29 33.10
CA THR A 6 17.36 20.17 33.23
C THR A 6 16.00 20.42 32.58
N ILE A 7 15.60 21.67 32.34
CA ILE A 7 14.31 21.99 31.70
C ILE A 7 14.40 21.85 30.17
N TYR A 8 15.56 22.11 29.57
CA TYR A 8 15.77 21.94 28.14
C TYR A 8 15.83 20.48 27.69
N ALA A 9 16.29 19.58 28.56
CA ALA A 9 16.36 18.15 28.25
C ALA A 9 14.96 17.48 28.19
N LEU A 10 13.96 18.01 28.89
CA LEU A 10 12.59 17.49 28.86
C LEU A 10 11.81 17.99 27.63
N LEU A 11 12.11 19.21 27.15
CA LEU A 11 11.42 19.82 25.99
C LEU A 11 11.87 19.22 24.65
N LEU A 12 13.10 18.70 24.57
CA LEU A 12 13.64 18.01 23.39
C LEU A 12 13.15 16.55 23.25
N MET A 13 12.50 15.98 24.27
CA MET A 13 12.04 14.59 24.27
C MET A 13 10.61 14.41 23.73
N LEU A 14 9.86 15.50 23.55
CA LEU A 14 8.45 15.47 23.14
C LEU A 14 8.22 15.66 21.63
N ILE A 15 9.27 15.89 20.87
CA ILE A 15 9.21 16.05 19.41
C ILE A 15 9.79 14.78 18.82
N SER A 16 9.00 14.00 18.06
CA SER A 16 9.43 13.15 16.92
C SER A 16 8.76 11.77 16.78
N PHE A 17 7.49 11.61 17.18
CA PHE A 17 6.69 10.47 16.70
C PHE A 17 5.40 10.90 16.03
N ALA A 18 5.39 12.05 15.34
CA ALA A 18 4.40 12.27 14.31
C ALA A 18 4.72 11.32 13.15
N VAL A 19 4.19 10.10 13.25
CA VAL A 19 4.16 9.13 12.15
C VAL A 19 3.32 9.78 11.05
N LEU A 20 3.96 10.32 10.03
CA LEU A 20 3.24 10.78 8.85
C LEU A 20 2.59 9.55 8.21
N ALA A 21 1.26 9.57 8.14
CA ALA A 21 0.50 8.66 7.30
C ALA A 21 0.87 8.97 5.84
N ASP A 22 1.19 7.95 5.06
CA ASP A 22 1.45 8.12 3.63
C ASP A 22 0.12 8.04 2.89
N PRO A 23 -0.43 9.17 2.41
CA PRO A 23 -1.73 9.16 1.73
C PRO A 23 -1.71 8.27 0.48
N HIS A 24 -0.56 8.06 -0.15
CA HIS A 24 -0.48 7.16 -1.30
C HIS A 24 -0.59 5.70 -0.88
N LEU A 25 -0.06 5.30 0.28
CA LEU A 25 -0.24 3.93 0.75
C LEU A 25 -1.72 3.64 1.08
N ASP A 26 -2.41 4.58 1.71
CA ASP A 26 -3.83 4.43 2.05
C ASP A 26 -4.73 4.34 0.80
N GLU A 27 -4.46 5.17 -0.22
CA GLU A 27 -5.17 5.12 -1.50
C GLU A 27 -4.84 3.83 -2.30
N ALA A 28 -3.59 3.36 -2.26
CA ALA A 28 -3.21 2.08 -2.86
C ALA A 28 -4.01 0.92 -2.22
N ILE A 29 -4.14 0.92 -0.89
CA ILE A 29 -4.96 -0.06 -0.16
C ILE A 29 -6.43 0.04 -0.56
N THR A 30 -6.97 1.26 -0.64
CA THR A 30 -8.38 1.51 -0.97
C THR A 30 -8.72 0.97 -2.36
N HIS A 31 -7.93 1.31 -3.36
CA HIS A 31 -8.10 0.78 -4.72
C HIS A 31 -7.89 -0.73 -4.77
N THR A 32 -6.89 -1.27 -4.07
CA THR A 32 -6.66 -2.73 -4.06
C THR A 32 -7.84 -3.49 -3.42
N LYS A 33 -8.46 -2.94 -2.36
CA LYS A 33 -9.68 -3.51 -1.76
C LYS A 33 -10.83 -3.57 -2.76
N ALA A 34 -11.05 -2.49 -3.51
CA ALA A 34 -12.07 -2.45 -4.55
C ALA A 34 -11.75 -3.44 -5.69
N ALA A 35 -10.48 -3.58 -6.09
CA ALA A 35 -10.05 -4.58 -7.06
C ALA A 35 -10.35 -6.01 -6.58
N VAL A 36 -10.08 -6.32 -5.31
CA VAL A 36 -10.40 -7.62 -4.70
C VAL A 36 -11.91 -7.85 -4.65
N GLU A 37 -12.70 -6.87 -4.23
CA GLU A 37 -14.16 -6.97 -4.16
C GLU A 37 -14.77 -7.27 -5.53
N HIS A 38 -14.39 -6.49 -6.55
CA HIS A 38 -14.86 -6.69 -7.91
C HIS A 38 -14.33 -8.00 -8.52
N GLY A 39 -13.10 -8.39 -8.20
CA GLY A 39 -12.54 -9.68 -8.57
C GLY A 39 -13.35 -10.86 -8.05
N LYS A 40 -13.71 -10.83 -6.76
CA LYS A 40 -14.57 -11.84 -6.12
C LYS A 40 -15.97 -11.90 -6.73
N ALA A 41 -16.46 -10.77 -7.24
CA ALA A 41 -17.72 -10.71 -7.97
C ALA A 41 -17.60 -11.15 -9.44
N GLY A 42 -16.41 -11.52 -9.92
CA GLY A 42 -16.16 -11.93 -11.30
C GLY A 42 -16.04 -10.77 -12.29
N HIS A 43 -15.95 -9.53 -11.82
CA HIS A 43 -15.89 -8.33 -12.64
C HIS A 43 -14.46 -8.00 -13.09
N ALA A 44 -13.89 -8.77 -14.02
CA ALA A 44 -12.49 -8.64 -14.44
C ALA A 44 -12.10 -7.23 -14.89
N SER A 45 -12.96 -6.58 -15.69
CA SER A 45 -12.72 -5.21 -16.16
C SER A 45 -12.64 -4.19 -15.02
N VAL A 46 -13.51 -4.32 -14.01
CA VAL A 46 -13.56 -3.37 -12.89
C VAL A 46 -12.42 -3.63 -11.89
N LEU A 47 -12.03 -4.91 -11.73
CA LEU A 47 -10.78 -5.26 -11.04
C LEU A 47 -9.59 -4.51 -11.66
N VAL A 48 -9.46 -4.54 -13.00
CA VAL A 48 -8.36 -3.85 -13.70
C VAL A 48 -8.47 -2.33 -13.53
N GLU A 49 -9.68 -1.78 -13.58
CA GLU A 49 -9.94 -0.34 -13.38
C GLU A 49 -9.41 0.16 -12.03
N HIS A 50 -9.59 -0.61 -10.96
CA HIS A 50 -9.02 -0.27 -9.65
C HIS A 50 -7.54 -0.65 -9.51
N THR A 51 -7.04 -1.65 -10.24
CA THR A 51 -5.63 -2.07 -10.17
C THR A 51 -4.68 -0.99 -10.72
N VAL A 52 -5.09 -0.23 -11.73
CA VAL A 52 -4.27 0.84 -12.32
C VAL A 52 -3.93 1.97 -11.33
N PRO A 53 -4.90 2.66 -10.70
CA PRO A 53 -4.61 3.67 -9.69
C PRO A 53 -3.93 3.06 -8.45
N ALA A 54 -4.24 1.82 -8.07
CA ALA A 54 -3.50 1.15 -6.99
C ALA A 54 -1.98 1.08 -7.28
N LEU A 55 -1.59 0.75 -8.53
CA LEU A 55 -0.19 0.76 -8.95
C LEU A 55 0.42 2.15 -8.87
N GLU A 56 -0.26 3.17 -9.36
CA GLU A 56 0.23 4.55 -9.35
C GLU A 56 0.49 5.04 -7.93
N HIS A 57 -0.45 4.79 -7.02
CA HIS A 57 -0.32 5.12 -5.61
C HIS A 57 0.77 4.30 -4.93
N ALA A 58 0.86 2.98 -5.16
CA ALA A 58 1.93 2.16 -4.58
C ALA A 58 3.32 2.63 -5.06
N MET A 59 3.47 2.98 -6.33
CA MET A 59 4.71 3.56 -6.88
C MET A 59 5.04 4.93 -6.30
N ALA A 60 4.03 5.76 -5.98
CA ALA A 60 4.28 7.03 -5.29
C ALA A 60 4.75 6.78 -3.84
N ALA A 61 4.18 5.79 -3.15
CA ALA A 61 4.55 5.44 -1.78
C ALA A 61 6.02 4.96 -1.66
N VAL A 62 6.60 4.36 -2.73
CA VAL A 62 8.02 3.94 -2.70
C VAL A 62 9.00 5.11 -2.55
N ILE A 63 8.60 6.34 -2.89
CA ILE A 63 9.47 7.52 -2.85
C ILE A 63 9.93 7.82 -1.41
N ILE A 64 9.06 7.60 -0.43
CA ILE A 64 9.36 7.89 0.98
C ILE A 64 9.55 6.62 1.82
N ALA A 65 9.11 5.46 1.32
CA ALA A 65 9.24 4.19 2.01
C ALA A 65 10.71 3.73 2.14
N LYS A 66 11.01 3.05 3.25
CA LYS A 66 12.35 2.50 3.53
C LYS A 66 12.22 1.13 4.19
N GLY A 67 13.31 0.36 4.15
CA GLY A 67 13.42 -0.91 4.86
C GLY A 67 12.31 -1.90 4.49
N LEU A 68 11.70 -2.53 5.50
CA LEU A 68 10.69 -3.56 5.29
C LEU A 68 9.41 -3.01 4.64
N THR A 69 9.00 -1.78 4.96
CA THR A 69 7.88 -1.10 4.29
C THR A 69 8.10 -1.02 2.78
N LEU A 70 9.31 -0.61 2.34
CA LEU A 70 9.65 -0.57 0.91
C LEU A 70 9.61 -1.96 0.27
N SER A 71 10.09 -3.00 0.97
CA SER A 71 10.02 -4.38 0.47
C SER A 71 8.59 -4.83 0.25
N HIS A 72 7.70 -4.55 1.19
CA HIS A 72 6.28 -4.90 1.06
C HIS A 72 5.60 -4.13 -0.08
N ILE A 73 5.84 -2.82 -0.20
CA ILE A 73 5.26 -2.03 -1.30
C ILE A 73 5.76 -2.53 -2.66
N ASN A 74 7.05 -2.89 -2.81
CA ASN A 74 7.56 -3.45 -4.06
C ASN A 74 6.95 -4.80 -4.42
N ASN A 75 6.74 -5.67 -3.44
CA ASN A 75 6.04 -6.94 -3.68
C ASN A 75 4.58 -6.68 -4.10
N ALA A 76 3.89 -5.77 -3.41
CA ALA A 76 2.54 -5.38 -3.79
C ALA A 76 2.47 -4.83 -5.21
N ILE A 77 3.42 -4.01 -5.65
CA ILE A 77 3.50 -3.52 -7.04
C ILE A 77 3.61 -4.70 -8.02
N THR A 78 4.48 -5.67 -7.72
CA THR A 78 4.65 -6.87 -8.57
C THR A 78 3.36 -7.67 -8.67
N ASP A 79 2.66 -7.88 -7.56
CA ASP A 79 1.39 -8.60 -7.52
C ASP A 79 0.28 -7.81 -8.24
N LEU A 80 0.19 -6.49 -8.07
CA LEU A 80 -0.75 -5.64 -8.82
C LEU A 80 -0.47 -5.67 -10.33
N GLU A 81 0.79 -5.77 -10.77
CA GLU A 81 1.10 -5.97 -12.18
C GLU A 81 0.58 -7.29 -12.71
N GLN A 82 0.67 -8.37 -11.92
CA GLN A 82 0.08 -9.66 -12.28
C GLN A 82 -1.44 -9.64 -12.27
N ALA A 83 -2.06 -8.99 -11.27
CA ALA A 83 -3.50 -8.79 -11.20
C ALA A 83 -4.00 -8.05 -12.45
N LYS A 84 -3.32 -6.97 -12.85
CA LYS A 84 -3.63 -6.23 -14.08
C LYS A 84 -3.46 -7.10 -15.32
N LYS A 85 -2.36 -7.87 -15.40
CA LYS A 85 -2.07 -8.73 -16.55
C LYS A 85 -3.16 -9.78 -16.74
N HIS A 86 -3.47 -10.54 -15.69
CA HIS A 86 -4.51 -11.58 -15.74
C HIS A 86 -5.92 -11.00 -15.87
N GLY A 87 -6.22 -9.87 -15.22
CA GLY A 87 -7.53 -9.23 -15.35
C GLY A 87 -7.81 -8.76 -16.79
N LYS A 88 -6.77 -8.36 -17.54
CA LYS A 88 -6.88 -8.03 -18.97
C LYS A 88 -7.14 -9.23 -19.88
N GLU A 89 -6.91 -10.46 -19.39
CA GLU A 89 -7.27 -11.70 -20.10
C GLU A 89 -8.78 -12.02 -19.96
N GLY A 90 -9.52 -11.21 -19.21
CA GLY A 90 -10.98 -11.26 -19.09
C GLY A 90 -11.47 -12.23 -18.00
N ASP A 91 -12.77 -12.52 -18.04
CA ASP A 91 -13.48 -13.23 -16.96
C ASP A 91 -12.92 -14.64 -16.69
N ALA A 92 -12.37 -15.30 -17.71
CA ALA A 92 -11.74 -16.62 -17.56
C ALA A 92 -10.54 -16.61 -16.60
N HIS A 93 -9.89 -15.44 -16.42
CA HIS A 93 -8.70 -15.27 -15.60
C HIS A 93 -8.97 -14.40 -14.36
N VAL A 94 -10.21 -14.01 -14.11
CA VAL A 94 -10.58 -13.14 -12.97
C VAL A 94 -10.20 -13.76 -11.62
N GLY A 95 -10.30 -15.08 -11.48
CA GLY A 95 -9.89 -15.76 -10.25
C GLY A 95 -8.39 -15.60 -9.97
N VAL A 96 -7.55 -15.81 -10.97
CA VAL A 96 -6.09 -15.62 -10.86
C VAL A 96 -5.75 -14.15 -10.58
N ALA A 97 -6.41 -13.23 -11.30
CA ALA A 97 -6.26 -11.80 -11.07
C ALA A 97 -6.63 -11.39 -9.64
N THR A 98 -7.72 -11.95 -9.11
CA THR A 98 -8.19 -11.72 -7.73
C THR A 98 -7.17 -12.21 -6.71
N THR A 99 -6.61 -13.40 -6.89
CA THR A 99 -5.57 -13.93 -6.00
C THR A 99 -4.35 -13.00 -5.93
N TYR A 100 -3.90 -12.47 -7.07
CA TYR A 100 -2.82 -11.49 -7.07
C TYR A 100 -3.22 -10.17 -6.39
N ALA A 101 -4.43 -9.68 -6.58
CA ALA A 101 -4.92 -8.49 -5.88
C ALA A 101 -5.01 -8.70 -4.36
N GLU A 102 -5.37 -9.91 -3.90
CA GLU A 102 -5.38 -10.27 -2.48
C GLU A 102 -3.96 -10.28 -1.90
N THR A 103 -2.99 -10.92 -2.56
CA THR A 103 -1.59 -10.92 -2.12
C THR A 103 -1.01 -9.51 -2.08
N ALA A 104 -1.32 -8.69 -3.09
CA ALA A 104 -0.95 -7.29 -3.10
C ALA A 104 -1.52 -6.54 -1.88
N LEU A 105 -2.78 -6.79 -1.55
CA LEU A 105 -3.44 -6.17 -0.41
C LEU A 105 -2.77 -6.56 0.91
N GLU A 106 -2.43 -7.85 1.08
CA GLU A 106 -1.71 -8.33 2.27
C GLU A 106 -0.37 -7.59 2.45
N HIS A 107 0.37 -7.40 1.35
CA HIS A 107 1.62 -6.66 1.38
C HIS A 107 1.41 -5.16 1.69
N LEU A 108 0.43 -4.50 1.09
CA LEU A 108 0.14 -3.09 1.38
C LEU A 108 -0.31 -2.88 2.84
N GLU A 109 -1.14 -3.77 3.37
CA GLU A 109 -1.56 -3.72 4.78
C GLU A 109 -0.41 -4.05 5.74
N ALA A 110 0.52 -4.92 5.36
CA ALA A 110 1.76 -5.13 6.10
C ALA A 110 2.67 -3.89 6.06
N ALA A 111 2.76 -3.20 4.93
CA ALA A 111 3.51 -1.95 4.81
C ALA A 111 2.94 -0.83 5.69
N ALA A 112 1.62 -0.82 5.92
CA ALA A 112 0.94 0.14 6.78
C ALA A 112 1.13 -0.14 8.28
N LYS A 113 1.44 -1.40 8.65
CA LYS A 113 1.78 -1.82 10.02
C LYS A 113 3.25 -1.54 10.27
N LYS A 114 3.57 -0.30 10.68
CA LYS A 114 4.93 0.12 11.06
C LYS A 114 5.44 -0.60 12.31
#